data_AF-A0A519MND3-F1
#
_entry.id   AF-A0A519MND3-F1
#
_cell.length_a   1.000
_cell.length_b   1.000
_cell.length_c   1.000
_cell.angle_alpha   90.00
_cell.angle_beta   90.00
_cell.angle_gamma   90.00
#
_symmetry.space_group_name_H-M   'P 1'
#
loop_
_entity.id
_entity.type
_entity.pdbx_description
1 polymer ?
#
loop_
_entity_poly.entity_id
_entity_poly.type
_entity_poly.pdbx_seq_one_letter_code
_entity_poly.pdbx_strand_id
1 'polypeptide(L)'
;MGFRFQKRIRIFKGLTLNLSKSGSSWTVGRQGVSVNFRGEKVTGSVGIPGSGLSYRQSLDNPDTQQEPETRRSGLRAPFWWVLIAIVAYLLYRLGGG
;
A
#
# COMPACT_ATOMS: atom_id res chain seq x y z
N MET A 1 20.76 15.19 16.98
CA MET A 1 21.03 14.13 15.98
C MET A 1 20.21 12.90 16.38
N GLY A 2 19.00 12.75 15.85
CA GLY A 2 18.05 11.73 16.33
C GLY A 2 17.99 10.50 15.43
N PHE A 3 17.94 9.31 16.03
CA PHE A 3 17.79 8.04 15.31
C PHE A 3 16.54 8.04 14.43
N ARG A 4 16.71 7.82 13.13
CA ARG A 4 15.61 7.59 12.18
C ARG A 4 15.28 6.10 12.17
N PHE A 5 14.24 5.71 12.91
CA PHE A 5 13.76 4.33 12.91
C PHE A 5 12.91 4.06 11.66
N GLN A 6 13.47 3.26 10.75
CA GLN A 6 12.79 2.71 9.59
C GLN A 6 13.12 1.22 9.49
N LYS A 7 12.10 0.36 9.43
CA LYS A 7 12.24 -1.08 9.32
C LYS A 7 11.41 -1.58 8.15
N ARG A 8 12.09 -2.07 7.11
CA ARG A 8 11.46 -2.70 5.96
C ARG A 8 11.51 -4.22 6.13
N ILE A 9 10.35 -4.84 6.24
CA ILE A 9 10.17 -6.29 6.39
C ILE A 9 9.61 -6.83 5.08
N ARG A 10 10.34 -7.71 4.39
CA ARG A 10 9.82 -8.42 3.22
C ARG A 10 9.19 -9.71 3.72
N ILE A 11 7.88 -9.89 3.50
CA ILE A 11 7.15 -11.09 3.96
C ILE A 11 7.29 -12.19 2.90
N PHE A 12 7.03 -11.86 1.63
CA PHE A 12 7.23 -12.76 0.49
C PHE A 12 7.51 -11.97 -0.79
N LYS A 13 7.78 -12.68 -1.90
CA LYS A 13 7.99 -12.05 -3.23
C LYS A 13 6.72 -11.34 -3.67
N GLY A 14 6.69 -10.04 -3.41
CA GLY A 14 5.57 -9.16 -3.74
C GLY A 14 4.77 -8.64 -2.54
N LEU A 15 5.18 -8.91 -1.29
CA LEU A 15 4.64 -8.24 -0.12
C LEU A 15 5.75 -7.67 0.74
N THR A 16 5.76 -6.35 0.87
CA THR A 16 6.72 -5.63 1.71
C THR A 16 6.00 -4.73 2.69
N LEU A 17 6.44 -4.76 3.94
CA LEU A 17 5.91 -3.98 5.04
C LEU A 17 6.97 -2.98 5.48
N ASN A 18 6.63 -1.70 5.46
CA ASN A 18 7.51 -0.59 5.83
C ASN A 18 6.98 0.02 7.13
N LEU A 19 7.79 -0.07 8.19
CA LEU A 19 7.49 0.47 9.51
C LEU A 19 8.40 1.67 9.74
N SER A 20 7.81 2.81 10.08
CA SER A 20 8.54 4.03 10.41
C SER A 20 7.94 4.69 11.65
N LYS A 21 8.64 5.68 12.20
CA LYS A 21 8.09 6.53 13.27
C LYS A 21 6.75 7.19 12.91
N SER A 22 6.47 7.40 11.62
CA SER A 22 5.23 8.03 11.12
C SER A 22 4.06 7.05 10.91
N GLY A 23 4.30 5.74 10.97
CA GLY A 23 3.29 4.72 10.71
C GLY A 23 3.80 3.55 9.87
N SER A 24 2.90 2.59 9.66
CA SER A 24 3.09 1.41 8.82
C SER A 24 2.55 1.63 7.40
N SER A 25 3.25 1.10 6.39
CA SER A 25 2.72 1.01 5.03
C SER A 25 3.09 -0.33 4.39
N TRP A 26 2.15 -0.94 3.68
CA TRP A 26 2.33 -2.25 3.06
C TRP A 26 2.27 -2.09 1.55
N THR A 27 3.15 -2.77 0.83
CA THR A 27 3.18 -2.78 -0.63
C THR A 27 2.93 -4.20 -1.08
N VAL A 28 1.86 -4.40 -1.83
CA VAL A 28 1.43 -5.68 -2.39
C VAL A 28 1.51 -5.60 -3.91
N GLY A 29 2.36 -6.40 -4.53
CA GLY A 29 2.42 -6.57 -5.98
C GLY A 29 3.80 -6.91 -6.51
N ARG A 30 3.89 -7.09 -7.82
CA ARG A 30 5.07 -7.56 -8.53
C ARG A 30 5.64 -6.46 -9.43
N GLN A 31 6.78 -6.74 -10.05
CA GLN A 31 7.38 -5.82 -11.02
C GLN A 31 6.38 -5.57 -12.17
N GLY A 32 5.97 -4.31 -12.33
CA GLY A 32 4.94 -3.89 -13.30
C GLY A 32 3.54 -3.66 -12.73
N VAL A 33 3.17 -4.24 -11.58
CA VAL A 33 1.87 -3.94 -10.92
C VAL A 33 2.04 -4.00 -9.40
N SER A 34 1.87 -2.88 -8.71
CA SER A 34 1.98 -2.80 -7.26
C SER A 34 0.94 -1.87 -6.64
N VAL A 35 0.44 -2.25 -5.47
CA VAL A 35 -0.49 -1.48 -4.67
C VAL A 35 0.17 -1.15 -3.34
N ASN A 36 0.23 0.12 -2.99
CA ASN A 36 0.76 0.62 -1.74
C ASN A 36 -0.40 1.05 -0.82
N PHE A 37 -0.39 0.55 0.40
CA PHE A 37 -1.35 0.84 1.46
C PHE A 37 -0.61 1.60 2.56
N ARG A 38 -0.98 2.85 2.83
CA ARG A 38 -0.39 3.67 3.89
C ARG A 38 -1.49 4.36 4.70
N GLY A 39 -1.84 3.77 5.84
CA GLY A 39 -2.98 4.24 6.64
C GLY A 39 -4.27 4.11 5.82
N GLU A 40 -4.92 5.23 5.56
CA GLU A 40 -6.12 5.33 4.72
C GLU A 40 -5.79 5.45 3.22
N LYS A 41 -4.58 5.89 2.87
CA LYS A 41 -4.17 6.10 1.47
C LYS A 41 -3.85 4.79 0.79
N VAL A 42 -4.58 4.47 -0.28
CA VAL A 42 -4.29 3.34 -1.17
C VAL A 42 -3.87 3.85 -2.54
N THR A 43 -2.71 3.41 -3.02
CA THR A 43 -2.16 3.82 -4.32
C THR A 43 -1.83 2.58 -5.16
N GLY A 44 -2.54 2.39 -6.26
CA GLY A 44 -2.21 1.41 -7.30
C GLY A 44 -1.22 1.99 -8.30
N SER A 45 -0.28 1.19 -8.76
CA SER A 45 0.66 1.54 -9.81
C SER A 45 0.80 0.36 -10.77
N VAL A 46 0.66 0.64 -12.06
CA VAL A 46 0.74 -0.31 -13.15
C VAL A 46 1.70 0.26 -14.18
N GLY A 47 2.67 -0.51 -14.65
CA GLY A 47 3.64 -0.07 -15.65
C GLY A 47 4.01 -1.21 -16.58
N ILE A 48 4.16 -0.87 -17.86
CA ILE A 48 4.54 -1.84 -18.88
C ILE A 48 6.07 -1.84 -18.97
N PRO A 49 6.74 -2.96 -18.62
CA PRO A 49 8.20 -3.03 -18.64
C PRO A 49 8.72 -2.82 -20.07
N GLY A 50 9.79 -2.03 -20.22
CA GLY A 50 10.40 -1.74 -21.52
C GLY A 50 9.75 -0.62 -22.34
N SER A 51 8.61 -0.07 -21.92
CA SER A 51 7.92 1.02 -22.63
C SER A 51 8.19 2.42 -22.08
N GLY A 52 8.75 2.52 -20.86
CA GLY A 52 8.85 3.78 -20.12
C GLY A 52 7.51 4.30 -19.57
N LEU A 53 6.39 3.62 -19.83
CA LEU A 53 5.06 4.03 -19.39
C LEU A 53 4.69 3.37 -18.05
N SER A 54 4.40 4.20 -17.07
CA SER A 54 3.86 3.81 -15.77
C SER A 54 2.70 4.70 -15.38
N TYR A 55 1.60 4.09 -14.99
CA TYR A 55 0.40 4.72 -14.48
C TYR A 55 0.31 4.52 -12.96
N ARG A 56 -0.14 5.54 -12.25
CA ARG A 56 -0.35 5.49 -10.80
C ARG A 56 -1.69 6.14 -10.46
N GLN A 57 -2.51 5.45 -9.68
CA GLN A 57 -3.84 5.88 -9.28
C GLN A 57 -3.99 5.77 -7.76
N SER A 58 -4.47 6.84 -7.13
CA SER A 58 -4.86 6.84 -5.71
C SER A 58 -6.35 6.50 -5.62
N LEU A 59 -6.72 5.52 -4.79
CA LEU A 59 -8.12 5.09 -4.62
C LEU A 59 -8.86 5.86 -3.50
N ASP A 60 -8.21 6.84 -2.90
CA ASP A 60 -8.71 7.57 -1.72
C ASP A 60 -9.56 8.80 -2.08
N ASN A 61 -9.54 9.22 -3.36
CA ASN A 61 -10.40 10.28 -3.88
C ASN A 61 -10.55 10.09 -5.41
N PRO A 62 -11.76 9.99 -5.98
CA PRO A 62 -11.93 9.86 -7.43
C PRO A 62 -11.57 11.14 -8.20
N ASP A 63 -11.30 12.24 -7.49
CA ASP A 63 -10.83 13.48 -8.10
C ASP A 63 -9.31 13.67 -7.95
N THR A 64 -8.68 13.89 -9.09
CA THR A 64 -7.33 14.39 -9.32
C THR A 64 -6.22 13.34 -9.41
N GLN A 65 -5.82 13.15 -10.66
CA GLN A 65 -4.58 12.54 -11.09
C GLN A 65 -3.37 13.28 -10.48
N GLN A 66 -2.44 12.52 -9.90
CA GLN A 66 -1.01 12.79 -9.74
C GLN A 66 -0.57 14.13 -9.11
N GLU A 67 -0.10 14.10 -7.84
CA GLU A 67 1.26 14.57 -7.48
C GLU A 67 1.67 14.16 -6.04
N PRO A 68 2.99 14.01 -5.77
CA PRO A 68 3.52 13.44 -4.55
C PRO A 68 3.85 14.53 -3.52
N GLU A 69 2.86 15.04 -2.79
CA GLU A 69 3.15 16.07 -1.78
C GLU A 69 2.61 15.74 -0.39
N THR A 70 3.42 16.16 0.56
CA THR A 70 3.31 15.90 1.98
C THR A 70 2.24 16.82 2.58
N ARG A 71 1.43 16.28 3.50
CA ARG A 71 0.51 16.94 4.47
C ARG A 71 -0.95 17.16 4.05
N ARG A 72 -1.76 17.25 5.13
CA ARG A 72 -3.20 17.59 5.28
C ARG A 72 -4.10 16.35 5.16
N SER A 73 -4.57 15.73 6.24
CA SER A 73 -5.41 16.15 7.38
C SER A 73 -6.86 15.68 7.18
N GLY A 74 -7.28 14.72 8.01
CA GLY A 74 -8.66 14.58 8.46
C GLY A 74 -9.61 13.75 7.60
N LEU A 75 -9.70 12.44 7.86
CA LEU A 75 -10.98 11.79 8.20
C LEU A 75 -10.68 10.37 8.72
N ARG A 76 -11.05 10.09 9.97
CA ARG A 76 -10.82 8.79 10.62
C ARG A 76 -11.79 7.74 10.05
N ALA A 77 -11.32 6.89 9.15
CA ALA A 77 -12.02 5.68 8.72
C ALA A 77 -11.08 4.46 8.90
N PRO A 78 -11.44 3.45 9.71
CA PRO A 78 -10.52 2.37 10.02
C PRO A 78 -10.45 1.34 8.87
N PHE A 79 -9.69 1.68 7.81
CA PHE A 79 -9.37 0.82 6.66
C PHE A 79 -8.72 -0.52 7.07
N TRP A 80 -8.23 -0.61 8.31
CA TRP A 80 -7.77 -1.85 8.95
C TRP A 80 -8.82 -2.97 8.92
N TRP A 81 -10.12 -2.64 8.97
CA TRP A 81 -11.18 -3.65 8.86
C TRP A 81 -11.25 -4.29 7.48
N VAL A 82 -10.99 -3.54 6.41
CA VAL A 82 -10.98 -4.07 5.03
C VAL A 82 -9.81 -5.01 4.84
N LEU A 83 -8.65 -4.63 5.39
CA LEU A 83 -7.45 -5.45 5.35
C LEU A 83 -7.61 -6.75 6.16
N ILE A 84 -8.22 -6.67 7.35
CA ILE A 84 -8.59 -7.84 8.15
C ILE A 84 -9.55 -8.73 7.35
N ALA A 85 -10.58 -8.15 6.70
CA ALA A 85 -11.53 -8.92 5.91
C ALA A 85 -10.88 -9.64 4.73
N ILE A 86 -9.97 -8.99 4.00
CA ILE A 86 -9.26 -9.60 2.88
C ILE A 86 -8.34 -10.73 3.36
N VAL A 87 -7.60 -10.51 4.45
CA VAL A 87 -6.74 -11.54 5.04
C VAL A 87 -7.56 -12.71 5.55
N ALA A 88 -8.68 -12.45 6.25
CA ALA A 88 -9.60 -13.48 6.71
C ALA A 88 -10.19 -14.27 5.54
N TYR A 89 -10.60 -13.60 4.46
CA TYR A 89 -11.11 -14.24 3.25
C TYR A 89 -10.06 -15.13 2.59
N LEU A 90 -8.81 -14.66 2.47
CA LEU A 90 -7.72 -15.45 1.92
C LEU A 90 -7.37 -16.65 2.80
N LEU A 91 -7.37 -16.49 4.13
CA LEU A 91 -7.16 -17.59 5.07
C LEU A 91 -8.29 -18.61 5.02
N TYR A 92 -9.55 -18.17 4.94
CA TYR A 92 -10.70 -19.05 4.78
C TYR A 92 -10.62 -19.84 3.47
N ARG A 93 -10.19 -19.19 2.39
CA ARG A 93 -10.03 -19.82 1.07
C ARG A 93 -8.85 -20.78 0.97
N LEU A 94 -7.77 -20.55 1.73
CA LEU A 94 -6.61 -21.45 1.78
C LEU A 94 -6.74 -22.55 2.86
N GLY A 95 -7.54 -22.33 3.91
CA GLY A 95 -7.71 -23.25 5.03
C GLY A 95 -8.92 -24.18 4.95
N GLY A 96 -9.79 -24.01 3.95
CA GLY A 96 -10.94 -24.88 3.69
C GLY A 96 -10.61 -26.03 2.73
N GLY A 97 -9.52 -26.76 2.98
CA GLY A 97 -9.12 -27.96 2.24
C GLY A 97 -9.04 -29.16 3.16
#